data_AF-A0A0N0SG06-F1
#
_entry.id   AF-A0A0N0SG06-F1
#
_cell.length_a   1.000
_cell.length_b   1.000
_cell.length_c   1.000
_cell.angle_alpha   90.00
_cell.angle_beta   90.00
_cell.angle_gamma   90.00
#
_symmetry.space_group_name_H-M   'P 1'
#
loop_
_entity.id
_entity.type
_entity.pdbx_description
1 polymer ?
#
loop_
_entity_poly.entity_id
_entity_poly.type
_entity_poly.pdbx_seq_one_letter_code
_entity_poly.pdbx_strand_id
1 'polypeptide(L)'
;MESVLQYPAGSLVFQARDPDRTPRTVLRTRLDASSRHRQVVLEGRDGTDDCATPSSLVYVDETLRPTGPQIEDCRAHLARAIYEESARCSLCRRAHTFWSTFERCIIGKRLLEELGSLYCYRDNVLPWLTGQPVDPARLQWGQRVVIRTADGERTGVVSPIDHDGVWHDAGTDGLILVRHRDGTPPTRYAAHLVFHDP
;
A
#
# COMPACT_ATOMS: atom_id res chain seq x y z
N MET A 1 18.54 -1.75 -10.62
CA MET A 1 17.65 -0.58 -10.70
C MET A 1 16.68 -0.67 -9.55
N GLU A 2 16.50 0.42 -8.82
CA GLU A 2 15.80 0.42 -7.54
C GLU A 2 14.42 1.07 -7.67
N SER A 3 13.44 0.54 -6.94
CA SER A 3 12.06 1.04 -6.88
C SER A 3 12.02 2.50 -6.44
N VAL A 4 11.04 3.30 -6.89
CA VAL A 4 10.84 4.69 -6.41
C VAL A 4 10.53 4.77 -4.91
N LEU A 5 10.18 3.65 -4.29
CA LEU A 5 10.06 3.50 -2.84
C LEU A 5 11.43 3.22 -2.20
N GLN A 6 12.43 4.05 -2.51
CA GLN A 6 13.71 4.05 -1.81
C GLN A 6 13.71 5.11 -0.71
N TYR A 7 14.34 4.77 0.40
CA TYR A 7 14.52 5.64 1.55
C TYR A 7 16.00 5.59 1.98
N PRO A 8 16.82 6.55 1.50
CA PRO A 8 18.22 6.64 1.87
C PRO A 8 18.41 6.89 3.37
N ALA A 9 19.55 6.47 3.92
CA ALA A 9 19.92 6.75 5.30
C ALA A 9 19.92 8.27 5.57
N GLY A 10 19.42 8.69 6.73
CA GLY A 10 19.25 10.09 7.12
C GLY A 10 17.93 10.72 6.66
N SER A 11 17.15 10.04 5.81
CA SER A 11 15.82 10.53 5.42
C SER A 11 14.86 10.54 6.61
N LEU A 12 13.97 11.54 6.64
CA LEU A 12 12.87 11.61 7.61
C LEU A 12 11.59 11.08 6.97
N VAL A 13 11.00 10.07 7.60
CA VAL A 13 9.77 9.41 7.15
C VAL A 13 8.79 9.26 8.31
N PHE A 14 7.52 9.06 8.03
CA PHE A 14 6.55 8.54 8.99
C PHE A 14 5.89 7.28 8.44
N GLN A 15 5.33 6.45 9.32
CA GLN A 15 4.50 5.33 8.87
C GLN A 15 3.14 5.86 8.42
N ALA A 16 2.65 5.46 7.25
CA ALA A 16 1.39 5.96 6.71
C ALA A 16 0.19 5.69 7.64
N ARG A 17 0.27 4.65 8.49
CA ARG A 17 -0.72 4.30 9.51
C ARG A 17 -0.53 5.01 10.86
N ASP A 18 0.54 5.77 11.05
CA ASP A 18 0.77 6.55 12.28
C ASP A 18 -0.17 7.77 12.26
N PRO A 19 -1.19 7.84 13.12
CA PRO A 19 -2.13 8.97 13.14
C PRO A 19 -1.44 10.29 13.44
N ASP A 20 -0.39 10.26 14.26
CA ASP A 20 0.39 11.44 14.65
C ASP A 20 1.45 11.79 13.62
N ARG A 21 1.64 10.93 12.60
CA ARG A 21 2.65 11.08 11.54
C ARG A 21 4.03 11.40 12.10
N THR A 22 4.40 10.72 13.18
CA THR A 22 5.60 11.03 13.95
C THR A 22 6.83 10.81 13.06
N PRO A 23 7.67 11.83 12.84
CA PRO A 23 8.89 11.68 12.06
C PRO A 23 9.84 10.66 12.68
N ARG A 24 10.48 9.86 11.82
CA ARG A 24 11.49 8.86 12.17
C ARG A 24 12.64 8.92 11.18
N THR A 25 13.85 8.74 11.69
CA THR A 25 15.06 8.70 10.88
C THR A 25 15.26 7.33 10.28
N VAL A 26 15.53 7.28 8.98
CA VAL A 26 15.94 6.06 8.29
C VAL A 26 17.41 5.80 8.58
N LEU A 27 17.74 4.63 9.15
CA LEU A 27 19.11 4.23 9.45
C LEU A 27 19.76 3.56 8.24
N ARG A 28 19.04 2.64 7.60
CA ARG A 28 19.50 1.86 6.44
C ARG A 28 18.35 1.09 5.82
N THR A 29 18.58 0.57 4.62
CA THR A 29 17.71 -0.41 3.97
C THR A 29 18.43 -1.76 3.88
N ARG A 30 17.72 -2.86 4.15
CA ARG A 30 18.23 -4.22 4.03
C ARG A 30 17.20 -5.16 3.41
N LEU A 31 17.61 -6.39 3.15
CA LEU A 31 16.67 -7.47 2.91
C LEU A 31 16.38 -8.20 4.22
N ASP A 32 15.18 -8.75 4.34
CA ASP A 32 14.78 -9.61 5.44
C ASP A 32 15.54 -10.96 5.44
N ALA A 33 15.28 -11.82 6.43
CA ALA A 33 15.93 -13.13 6.55
C ALA A 33 15.65 -14.05 5.35
N SER A 34 14.47 -13.94 4.71
CA SER A 34 14.19 -14.70 3.48
C SER A 34 14.96 -14.16 2.26
N SER A 35 15.63 -13.02 2.43
CA SER A 35 16.28 -12.26 1.39
C SER A 35 15.33 -11.89 0.26
N ARG A 36 14.04 -11.69 0.51
CA ARG A 36 13.02 -11.37 -0.50
C ARG A 36 12.46 -9.98 -0.33
N HIS A 37 12.20 -9.60 0.92
CA HIS A 37 11.48 -8.38 1.24
C HIS A 37 12.47 -7.30 1.60
N ARG A 38 12.38 -6.16 0.92
CA ARG A 38 13.10 -4.96 1.32
C ARG A 38 12.49 -4.46 2.64
N GLN A 39 13.35 -4.18 3.61
CA GLN A 39 13.00 -3.61 4.89
C GLN A 39 13.79 -2.32 5.08
N VAL A 40 13.09 -1.27 5.50
CA VAL A 40 13.71 -0.02 5.92
C VAL A 40 13.85 -0.08 7.44
N VAL A 41 15.07 0.07 7.91
CA VAL A 41 15.40 0.10 9.33
C VAL A 41 15.30 1.55 9.80
N LEU A 42 14.51 1.77 10.85
CA LEU A 42 14.21 3.07 11.41
C LEU A 42 14.78 3.16 12.82
N GLU A 43 15.19 4.37 13.21
CA GLU A 43 15.49 4.68 14.59
C GLU A 43 14.22 4.51 15.44
N GLY A 44 14.26 3.65 16.47
CA GLY A 44 13.12 3.44 17.37
C GLY A 44 13.00 4.48 18.45
N ARG A 45 11.78 4.60 18.97
CA ARG A 45 11.42 5.58 20.01
C ARG A 45 12.14 5.31 21.33
N ASP A 46 12.48 4.04 21.60
CA ASP A 46 13.12 3.60 22.84
C ASP A 46 14.59 3.19 22.64
N GLY A 47 15.21 3.61 21.53
CA GLY A 47 16.60 3.27 21.18
C GLY A 47 16.79 1.87 20.58
N THR A 48 15.72 1.13 20.29
CA THR A 48 15.75 -0.14 19.54
C THR A 48 15.44 0.07 18.06
N ASP A 49 16.16 -0.58 17.15
CA ASP A 49 15.83 -0.52 15.71
C ASP A 49 14.44 -1.10 15.41
N ASP A 50 13.59 -0.38 14.67
CA ASP A 50 12.37 -0.95 14.08
C ASP A 50 12.56 -1.22 12.58
N CYS A 51 11.72 -2.09 12.03
CA CYS A 51 11.68 -2.37 10.60
C CYS A 51 10.30 -2.07 10.02
N ALA A 52 10.26 -1.47 8.84
CA ALA A 52 9.03 -1.22 8.09
C ALA A 52 9.17 -1.64 6.63
N THR A 53 8.04 -1.97 6.01
CA THR A 53 7.96 -2.18 4.56
C THR A 53 8.02 -0.84 3.83
N PRO A 54 8.74 -0.73 2.70
CA PRO A 54 8.83 0.53 1.94
C PRO A 54 7.48 1.13 1.55
N SER A 55 6.48 0.30 1.26
CA SER A 55 5.13 0.75 0.88
C SER A 55 4.32 1.35 2.03
N SER A 56 4.75 1.18 3.28
CA SER A 56 4.06 1.74 4.45
C SER A 56 4.74 3.01 4.99
N LEU A 57 5.76 3.52 4.31
CA LEU A 57 6.50 4.72 4.69
C LEU A 57 6.16 5.88 3.77
N VAL A 58 6.23 7.09 4.30
CA VAL A 58 6.01 8.33 3.56
C VAL A 58 7.08 9.33 3.97
N TYR A 59 7.67 10.03 3.01
CA TYR A 59 8.57 11.14 3.29
C TYR A 59 7.85 12.27 4.04
N VAL A 60 8.49 12.79 5.08
CA VAL A 60 8.03 14.00 5.76
C VAL A 60 8.01 15.17 4.78
N ASP A 61 9.12 15.37 4.06
CA ASP A 61 9.21 16.33 2.95
C ASP A 61 8.31 15.89 1.78
N GLU A 62 7.33 16.73 1.46
CA GLU A 62 6.34 16.44 0.44
C GLU A 62 6.95 16.37 -0.97
N THR A 63 8.04 17.11 -1.21
CA THR A 63 8.71 17.19 -2.51
C THR A 63 9.45 15.90 -2.88
N LEU A 64 9.77 15.08 -1.87
CA LEU A 64 10.41 13.77 -2.04
C LEU A 64 9.40 12.64 -2.25
N ARG A 65 8.09 12.89 -2.07
CA ARG A 65 7.07 11.86 -2.23
C ARG A 65 6.94 11.49 -3.71
N PRO A 66 6.89 10.19 -4.05
CA PRO A 66 6.80 9.76 -5.43
C PRO A 66 5.46 10.20 -6.05
N THR A 67 5.54 10.82 -7.21
CA THR A 67 4.38 11.25 -7.99
C THR A 67 3.73 10.08 -8.73
N GLY A 68 2.47 10.23 -9.14
CA GLY A 68 1.76 9.24 -9.97
C GLY A 68 2.54 8.84 -11.22
N PRO A 69 3.07 9.78 -12.04
CA PRO A 69 3.90 9.46 -13.19
C PRO A 69 5.17 8.66 -12.84
N GLN A 70 5.90 9.04 -11.78
CA GLN A 70 7.09 8.30 -11.34
C GLN A 70 6.76 6.86 -10.91
N ILE A 71 5.60 6.65 -10.28
CA ILE A 71 5.12 5.32 -9.91
C ILE A 71 4.81 4.50 -11.17
N GLU A 72 4.14 5.07 -12.16
CA GLU A 72 3.79 4.37 -13.39
C GLU A 72 5.03 4.02 -14.23
N ASP A 73 6.01 4.92 -14.32
CA ASP A 73 7.30 4.65 -14.96
C ASP A 73 8.05 3.53 -14.23
N CYS A 74 8.12 3.60 -12.89
CA CYS A 74 8.73 2.55 -12.07
C CYS A 74 8.05 1.20 -12.25
N ARG A 75 6.71 1.18 -12.35
CA ARG A 75 5.90 -0.02 -12.61
C ARG A 75 6.27 -0.64 -13.97
N ALA A 76 6.33 0.16 -15.03
CA ALA A 76 6.71 -0.31 -16.36
C ALA A 76 8.13 -0.89 -16.36
N HIS A 77 9.05 -0.25 -15.66
CA HIS A 77 10.42 -0.70 -15.49
C HIS A 77 10.54 -2.03 -14.72
N LEU A 78 9.82 -2.17 -13.61
CA LEU A 78 9.78 -3.42 -12.83
C LEU A 78 9.15 -4.55 -13.65
N ALA A 79 8.05 -4.29 -14.36
CA ALA A 79 7.42 -5.28 -15.24
C ALA A 79 8.39 -5.78 -16.33
N ARG A 80 9.14 -4.87 -16.96
CA ARG A 80 10.18 -5.22 -17.93
C ARG A 80 11.29 -6.07 -17.29
N ALA A 81 11.79 -5.67 -16.12
CA ALA A 81 12.82 -6.42 -15.40
C ALA A 81 12.35 -7.84 -15.04
N ILE A 82 11.08 -8.00 -14.63
CA ILE A 82 10.47 -9.31 -14.38
C ILE A 82 10.44 -10.14 -15.65
N TYR A 83 10.06 -9.56 -16.79
CA TYR A 83 10.03 -10.25 -18.07
C TYR A 83 11.45 -10.69 -18.51
N GLU A 84 12.43 -9.80 -18.43
CA GLU A 84 13.83 -10.09 -18.74
C GLU A 84 14.41 -11.20 -17.86
N GLU A 85 14.19 -11.14 -16.54
CA GLU A 85 14.63 -12.18 -15.60
C GLU A 85 13.91 -13.50 -15.87
N SER A 86 12.61 -13.44 -16.18
CA SER A 86 11.83 -14.62 -16.53
C SER A 86 12.31 -15.27 -17.82
N ALA A 87 12.78 -14.50 -18.81
CA ALA A 87 13.33 -15.02 -20.04
C ALA A 87 14.73 -15.63 -19.86
N ARG A 88 15.55 -15.06 -18.97
CA ARG A 88 16.96 -15.46 -18.77
C ARG A 88 17.13 -16.60 -17.76
N CYS A 89 16.34 -16.63 -16.69
CA CYS A 89 16.51 -17.58 -15.60
C CYS A 89 15.78 -18.91 -15.88
N SER A 90 16.51 -20.03 -15.84
CA SER A 90 15.96 -21.37 -16.08
C SER A 90 14.83 -21.75 -15.11
N LEU A 91 14.90 -21.30 -13.85
CA LEU A 91 13.84 -21.51 -12.85
C LEU A 91 12.62 -20.65 -13.14
N CYS A 92 12.80 -19.34 -13.35
CA CYS A 92 11.69 -18.41 -13.58
C CYS A 92 10.90 -18.74 -14.86
N ARG A 93 11.53 -19.30 -15.88
CA ARG A 93 10.85 -19.77 -17.11
C ARG A 93 9.79 -20.85 -16.86
N ARG A 94 9.86 -21.58 -15.74
CA ARG A 94 8.91 -22.66 -15.42
C ARG A 94 7.59 -22.11 -14.87
N ALA A 95 7.58 -20.86 -14.38
CA ALA A 95 6.37 -20.22 -13.87
C ALA A 95 5.37 -19.93 -15.01
N HIS A 96 4.23 -20.63 -14.98
CA HIS A 96 3.16 -20.51 -15.98
C HIS A 96 2.41 -19.18 -15.97
N THR A 97 2.48 -18.41 -14.88
CA THR A 97 1.81 -17.12 -14.75
C THR A 97 2.77 -16.05 -14.22
N PHE A 98 2.49 -14.80 -14.60
CA PHE A 98 3.27 -13.65 -14.17
C PHE A 98 3.35 -13.54 -12.64
N TRP A 99 2.24 -13.79 -11.94
CA TRP A 99 2.12 -13.63 -10.47
C TRP A 99 2.54 -14.84 -9.64
N SER A 100 2.80 -16.01 -10.26
CA SER A 100 3.23 -17.19 -9.50
C SER A 100 4.68 -17.04 -9.03
N THR A 101 4.89 -17.03 -7.71
CA THR A 101 6.22 -16.89 -7.12
C THR A 101 6.89 -18.22 -6.79
N PHE A 102 6.17 -19.33 -6.68
CA PHE A 102 6.68 -20.59 -6.12
C PHE A 102 8.00 -21.06 -6.79
N GLU A 103 8.00 -21.15 -8.11
CA GLU A 103 9.13 -21.65 -8.92
C GLU A 103 10.15 -20.57 -9.31
N ARG A 104 9.94 -19.32 -8.91
CA ARG A 104 10.85 -18.23 -9.25
C ARG A 104 12.12 -18.31 -8.41
N CYS A 105 13.24 -17.91 -9.03
CA CYS A 105 14.49 -17.67 -8.32
C CYS A 105 14.31 -16.51 -7.31
N ILE A 106 15.30 -16.31 -6.43
CA ILE A 106 15.24 -15.25 -5.42
C ILE A 106 15.10 -13.85 -6.03
N ILE A 107 15.73 -13.59 -7.19
CA ILE A 107 15.65 -12.32 -7.90
C ILE A 107 14.24 -12.10 -8.45
N GLY A 108 13.67 -13.10 -9.13
CA GLY A 108 12.30 -13.02 -9.64
C GLY A 108 11.25 -12.83 -8.54
N LYS A 109 11.46 -13.45 -7.36
CA LYS A 109 10.64 -13.22 -6.17
C LYS A 109 10.74 -11.77 -5.69
N ARG A 110 11.96 -11.25 -5.50
CA ARG A 110 12.19 -9.85 -5.10
C ARG A 110 11.52 -8.86 -6.05
N LEU A 111 11.67 -9.04 -7.36
CA LEU A 111 11.08 -8.13 -8.35
C LEU A 111 9.55 -8.09 -8.25
N LEU A 112 8.90 -9.24 -8.01
CA LEU A 112 7.45 -9.28 -7.79
C LEU A 112 7.05 -8.62 -6.46
N GLU A 113 7.83 -8.79 -5.40
CA GLU A 113 7.58 -8.12 -4.10
C GLU A 113 7.72 -6.59 -4.20
N GLU A 114 8.73 -6.11 -4.92
CA GLU A 114 8.90 -4.67 -5.20
C GLU A 114 7.73 -4.11 -6.01
N LEU A 115 7.27 -4.87 -7.03
CA LEU A 115 6.10 -4.50 -7.81
C LEU A 115 4.83 -4.48 -6.95
N GLY A 116 4.63 -5.48 -6.09
CA GLY A 116 3.51 -5.54 -5.15
C GLY A 116 3.52 -4.38 -4.15
N SER A 117 4.69 -4.02 -3.63
CA SER A 117 4.88 -2.86 -2.75
C SER A 117 4.51 -1.56 -3.46
N LEU A 118 4.90 -1.41 -4.72
CA LEU A 118 4.56 -0.25 -5.55
C LEU A 118 3.04 -0.14 -5.80
N TYR A 119 2.39 -1.25 -6.11
CA TYR A 119 0.92 -1.30 -6.23
C TYR A 119 0.22 -0.94 -4.93
N CYS A 120 0.69 -1.47 -3.80
CA CYS A 120 0.14 -1.14 -2.49
C CYS A 120 0.24 0.37 -2.20
N TYR A 121 1.40 0.99 -2.43
CA TYR A 121 1.58 2.43 -2.24
C TYR A 121 0.69 3.24 -3.17
N ARG A 122 0.65 2.89 -4.47
CA ARG A 122 -0.16 3.58 -5.49
C ARG A 122 -1.66 3.53 -5.17
N ASP A 123 -2.15 2.37 -4.76
CA ASP A 123 -3.59 2.13 -4.63
C ASP A 123 -4.12 2.50 -3.25
N ASN A 124 -3.26 2.71 -2.24
CA ASN A 124 -3.71 3.01 -0.87
C ASN A 124 -3.09 4.28 -0.30
N VAL A 125 -1.77 4.43 -0.38
CA VAL A 125 -1.06 5.55 0.27
C VAL A 125 -1.19 6.84 -0.54
N LEU A 126 -0.94 6.80 -1.85
CA LEU A 126 -0.98 8.00 -2.69
C LEU A 126 -2.37 8.68 -2.71
N PRO A 127 -3.49 7.97 -2.91
CA PRO A 127 -4.83 8.56 -2.84
C PRO A 127 -5.12 9.15 -1.47
N TRP A 128 -4.72 8.46 -0.39
CA TRP A 128 -4.91 8.95 0.98
C TRP A 128 -4.17 10.26 1.25
N LEU A 129 -2.92 10.37 0.79
CA LEU A 129 -2.09 11.58 0.90
C LEU A 129 -2.65 12.75 0.10
N THR A 130 -3.21 12.47 -1.08
CA THR A 130 -3.77 13.49 -1.98
C THR A 130 -5.20 13.86 -1.65
N GLY A 131 -5.81 13.22 -0.64
CA GLY A 131 -7.21 13.42 -0.30
C GLY A 131 -8.15 12.97 -1.43
N GLN A 132 -7.74 12.01 -2.24
CA GLN A 132 -8.61 11.40 -3.24
C GLN A 132 -9.52 10.37 -2.57
N PRO A 133 -10.85 10.56 -2.63
CA PRO A 133 -11.77 9.57 -2.12
C PRO A 133 -11.64 8.27 -2.93
N VAL A 134 -12.09 7.18 -2.32
CA VAL A 134 -12.15 5.89 -2.99
C VAL A 134 -13.08 5.95 -4.20
N ASP A 135 -12.69 5.28 -5.28
CA ASP A 135 -13.61 4.98 -6.38
C ASP A 135 -14.49 3.78 -5.97
N PRO A 136 -15.81 3.96 -5.79
CA PRO A 136 -16.69 2.88 -5.37
C PRO A 136 -16.62 1.66 -6.30
N ALA A 137 -16.46 1.88 -7.62
CA ALA A 137 -16.38 0.82 -8.61
C ALA A 137 -15.11 -0.05 -8.49
N ARG A 138 -14.12 0.41 -7.73
CA ARG A 138 -12.84 -0.27 -7.53
C ARG A 138 -12.69 -0.83 -6.11
N LEU A 139 -13.66 -0.59 -5.23
CA LEU A 139 -13.63 -1.11 -3.88
C LEU A 139 -13.88 -2.61 -3.84
N GLN A 140 -13.07 -3.30 -3.05
CA GLN A 140 -13.23 -4.73 -2.78
C GLN A 140 -13.85 -4.94 -1.40
N TRP A 141 -14.59 -6.05 -1.25
CA TRP A 141 -15.12 -6.44 0.05
C TRP A 141 -14.00 -6.66 1.07
N GLY A 142 -14.19 -6.16 2.28
CA GLY A 142 -13.18 -6.22 3.34
C GLY A 142 -12.00 -5.26 3.15
N GLN A 143 -11.98 -4.46 2.08
CA GLN A 143 -10.97 -3.42 1.90
C GLN A 143 -11.05 -2.42 3.05
N ARG A 144 -9.88 -2.10 3.63
CA ARG A 144 -9.78 -1.12 4.71
C ARG A 144 -9.93 0.28 4.15
N VAL A 145 -10.65 1.12 4.87
CA VAL A 145 -10.92 2.52 4.51
C VAL A 145 -10.87 3.41 5.73
N VAL A 146 -10.56 4.69 5.50
CA VAL A 146 -10.68 5.76 6.48
C VAL A 146 -11.87 6.63 6.09
N ILE A 147 -12.78 6.85 7.03
CA ILE A 147 -13.88 7.79 6.90
C ILE A 147 -13.46 9.11 7.54
N ARG A 148 -13.51 10.21 6.80
CA ARG A 148 -13.25 11.56 7.32
C ARG A 148 -14.56 12.34 7.38
N THR A 149 -15.05 12.61 8.58
CA THR A 149 -16.24 13.45 8.80
C THR A 149 -15.86 14.73 9.55
N ALA A 150 -16.81 15.64 9.76
CA ALA A 150 -16.61 16.84 10.58
C ALA A 150 -16.21 16.50 12.03
N ASP A 151 -16.56 15.31 12.52
CA ASP A 151 -16.25 14.84 13.88
C ASP A 151 -14.86 14.18 13.99
N GLY A 152 -14.15 14.00 12.86
CA GLY A 152 -12.82 13.40 12.81
C GLY A 152 -12.70 12.20 11.87
N GLU A 153 -11.57 11.49 11.98
CA GLU A 153 -11.28 10.29 11.19
C GLU A 153 -11.70 9.01 11.93
N ARG A 154 -12.25 8.04 11.20
CA ARG A 154 -12.59 6.71 11.72
C ARG A 154 -12.12 5.64 10.74
N THR A 155 -11.62 4.53 11.25
CA THR A 155 -11.20 3.40 10.40
C THR A 155 -12.31 2.37 10.30
N GLY A 156 -12.51 1.81 9.10
CA GLY A 156 -13.46 0.73 8.89
C GLY A 156 -13.04 -0.21 7.76
N VAL A 157 -13.94 -1.12 7.42
CA VAL A 157 -13.80 -2.04 6.29
C VAL A 157 -15.08 -2.05 5.46
N VAL A 158 -14.91 -2.05 4.14
CA VAL A 158 -16.03 -2.13 3.18
C VAL A 158 -16.81 -3.40 3.45
N SER A 159 -18.13 -3.25 3.64
CA SER A 159 -19.05 -4.33 3.97
C SER A 159 -20.07 -4.51 2.85
N PRO A 160 -20.46 -5.76 2.55
CA PRO A 160 -21.40 -6.00 1.46
C PRO A 160 -22.88 -6.07 1.88
N ILE A 161 -23.20 -6.00 3.19
CA ILE A 161 -24.59 -6.17 3.68
C ILE A 161 -25.09 -4.86 4.28
N ASP A 162 -25.84 -4.09 3.50
CA ASP A 162 -26.64 -3.00 4.07
C ASP A 162 -27.87 -3.60 4.78
N HIS A 163 -28.43 -2.87 5.75
CA HIS A 163 -29.59 -3.34 6.51
C HIS A 163 -30.73 -3.79 5.58
N ASP A 164 -31.51 -4.79 6.00
CA ASP A 164 -32.61 -5.43 5.24
C ASP A 164 -32.25 -6.44 4.12
N GLY A 165 -30.99 -6.90 4.07
CA GLY A 165 -30.62 -8.04 3.19
C GLY A 165 -30.62 -7.70 1.70
N VAL A 166 -30.67 -6.40 1.37
CA VAL A 166 -30.49 -5.89 0.02
C VAL A 166 -29.00 -5.61 -0.19
N TRP A 167 -28.43 -6.26 -1.20
CA TRP A 167 -27.05 -6.05 -1.60
C TRP A 167 -27.00 -4.81 -2.48
N HIS A 168 -26.37 -3.75 -2.00
CA HIS A 168 -26.00 -2.62 -2.82
C HIS A 168 -24.54 -2.77 -3.21
N ASP A 169 -24.26 -2.85 -4.51
CA ASP A 169 -22.89 -2.64 -5.00
C ASP A 169 -22.41 -1.27 -4.51
N ALA A 170 -21.17 -1.21 -4.04
CA ALA A 170 -20.51 0.05 -3.72
C ALA A 170 -20.49 0.91 -5.00
N GLY A 171 -21.41 1.85 -5.14
CA GLY A 171 -21.36 2.83 -6.24
C GLY A 171 -22.60 3.07 -7.08
N THR A 172 -23.78 2.49 -6.80
CA THR A 172 -24.98 2.86 -7.59
C THR A 172 -25.71 4.11 -7.08
N ASP A 173 -25.62 4.40 -5.78
CA ASP A 173 -26.24 5.58 -5.15
C ASP A 173 -25.23 6.56 -4.52
N GLY A 174 -23.93 6.32 -4.76
CA GLY A 174 -22.85 7.14 -4.21
C GLY A 174 -22.58 6.91 -2.72
N LEU A 175 -23.17 5.87 -2.12
CA LEU A 175 -22.92 5.48 -0.73
C LEU A 175 -22.03 4.23 -0.65
N ILE A 176 -21.26 4.14 0.42
CA ILE A 176 -20.40 3.01 0.76
C ILE A 176 -20.78 2.55 2.15
N LEU A 177 -21.12 1.28 2.28
CA LEU A 177 -21.34 0.67 3.57
C LEU A 177 -20.01 0.28 4.21
N VAL A 178 -19.79 0.76 5.42
CA VAL A 178 -18.57 0.50 6.18
C VAL A 178 -18.92 -0.16 7.51
N ARG A 179 -18.26 -1.28 7.81
CA ARG A 179 -18.27 -1.89 9.13
C ARG A 179 -17.11 -1.32 9.95
N HIS A 180 -17.44 -0.79 11.11
CA HIS A 180 -16.48 -0.20 12.04
C HIS A 180 -15.75 -1.26 12.85
N ARG A 181 -14.54 -0.95 13.30
CA ARG A 181 -13.73 -1.87 14.13
C ARG A 181 -14.10 -1.85 15.61
N ASP A 182 -14.75 -0.79 16.06
CA ASP A 182 -15.19 -0.58 17.45
C ASP A 182 -16.47 -1.35 17.81
N GLY A 183 -17.00 -2.16 16.88
CA GLY A 183 -18.20 -2.97 17.08
C GLY A 183 -19.51 -2.20 16.89
N THR A 184 -19.46 -0.93 16.50
CA THR A 184 -20.68 -0.19 16.13
C THR A 184 -21.33 -0.78 14.87
N PRO A 185 -22.66 -0.66 14.72
CA PRO A 185 -23.37 -1.17 13.55
C PRO A 185 -22.79 -0.60 12.24
N PRO A 186 -22.79 -1.41 11.15
CA PRO A 186 -22.40 -0.91 9.83
C PRO A 186 -23.14 0.39 9.48
N THR A 187 -22.41 1.35 8.93
CA THR A 187 -22.95 2.68 8.59
C THR A 187 -22.67 3.00 7.13
N ARG A 188 -23.62 3.64 6.46
CA ARG A 188 -23.45 4.13 5.08
C ARG A 188 -22.84 5.52 5.09
N TYR A 189 -21.80 5.71 4.27
CA TYR A 189 -21.14 7.00 4.09
C TYR A 189 -21.18 7.41 2.62
N ALA A 190 -21.31 8.71 2.35
CA ALA A 190 -21.11 9.22 1.01
C ALA A 190 -19.67 8.95 0.55
N ALA A 191 -19.49 8.54 -0.70
CA ALA A 191 -18.19 8.09 -1.21
C ALA A 191 -17.08 9.15 -1.05
N HIS A 192 -17.41 10.42 -1.17
CA HIS A 192 -16.46 11.53 -0.99
C HIS A 192 -15.92 11.68 0.44
N LEU A 193 -16.53 11.02 1.43
CA LEU A 193 -16.06 10.96 2.83
C LEU A 193 -15.19 9.74 3.11
N VAL A 194 -15.05 8.82 2.15
CA VAL A 194 -14.35 7.55 2.32
C VAL A 194 -13.05 7.57 1.51
N PHE A 195 -11.95 7.28 2.18
CA PHE A 195 -10.60 7.34 1.64
C PHE A 195 -9.92 5.99 1.81
N HIS A 196 -8.91 5.74 1.00
CA HIS A 196 -8.09 4.54 1.13
C HIS A 196 -7.39 4.53 2.50
N ASP A 197 -7.39 3.39 3.21
CA ASP A 197 -6.60 3.21 4.44
C ASP A 197 -5.21 2.69 4.07
N PRO A 198 -4.13 3.43 4.36
CA PRO A 198 -2.76 2.99 4.06
C PRO A 198 -2.29 1.81 4.93
#